data_AF-A0A351DV13-F1
#
_entry.id   AF-A0A351DV13-F1
#
_cell.length_a   1.000
_cell.length_b   1.000
_cell.length_c   1.000
_cell.angle_alpha   90.00
_cell.angle_beta   90.00
_cell.angle_gamma   90.00
#
_symmetry.space_group_name_H-M   'P 1'
#
loop_
_entity.id
_entity.type
_entity.pdbx_description
1 polymer ?
#
loop_
_entity_poly.entity_id
_entity_poly.type
_entity_poly.pdbx_seq_one_letter_code
_entity_poly.pdbx_strand_id
1 'polypeptide(L)'
;MLIQELERRGNALFRWRSFIPLVLVPPALVLAYDAPTWAGEAWWRSVCLLTGVLGVVIRAKTIGHVPPGTSGRNTSEGQVAESLNTRGMYSLVRHPLYLGNYFMWMALVLATGRLDFALIVTLAYMMYYLRIAMAEEVFLAGKFGEKYQDWAATVPAFVPKFWGTPRSSWAPAGNAFSLRHVIKREYNGVFAIVFGLFFLEAARTAGMGMPAWYSEAWQAGLGGSVALFLFLRFLKKRTQVLHVEGREFSA
;
A
#
# COMPACT_ATOMS: atom_id res chain seq x y z
N MET A 1 -2.54 31.20 2.69
CA MET A 1 -2.07 30.95 1.30
C MET A 1 -2.46 29.53 0.89
N LEU A 2 -2.67 29.26 -0.41
CA LEU A 2 -3.11 27.94 -0.91
C LEU A 2 -2.20 26.78 -0.46
N ILE A 3 -0.88 27.00 -0.44
CA ILE A 3 0.12 26.00 -0.02
C ILE A 3 -0.13 25.52 1.42
N GLN A 4 -0.31 26.46 2.36
CA GLN A 4 -0.60 26.15 3.78
C GLN A 4 -1.92 25.39 3.94
N GLU A 5 -2.92 25.71 3.13
CA GLU A 5 -4.20 25.01 3.16
C GLU A 5 -4.05 23.56 2.67
N LEU A 6 -3.36 23.37 1.54
CA LEU A 6 -3.12 22.04 0.99
C LEU A 6 -2.26 21.19 1.92
N GLU A 7 -1.26 21.77 2.59
CA GLU A 7 -0.47 21.11 3.62
C GLU A 7 -1.33 20.66 4.81
N ARG A 8 -2.14 21.57 5.36
CA ARG A 8 -3.07 21.25 6.47
C ARG A 8 -4.05 20.14 6.10
N ARG A 9 -4.65 20.21 4.90
CA ARG A 9 -5.55 19.17 4.39
C ARG A 9 -4.80 17.84 4.19
N GLY A 10 -3.58 17.88 3.67
CA GLY A 10 -2.72 16.70 3.51
C GLY A 10 -2.41 16.02 4.84
N ASN A 11 -2.08 16.78 5.89
CA ASN A 11 -1.86 16.25 7.23
C ASN A 11 -3.14 15.64 7.84
N ALA A 12 -4.30 16.27 7.64
CA ALA A 12 -5.58 15.69 8.06
C ALA A 12 -5.86 14.35 7.33
N LEU A 13 -5.64 14.30 6.02
CA LEU A 13 -5.77 13.08 5.22
C LEU A 13 -4.79 12.00 5.65
N PHE A 14 -3.55 12.35 5.97
CA PHE A 14 -2.53 11.43 6.50
C PHE A 14 -2.99 10.75 7.79
N ARG A 15 -3.61 11.51 8.72
CA ARG A 15 -4.12 10.97 9.98
C ARG A 15 -5.17 9.89 9.78
N TRP A 16 -6.07 10.09 8.82
CA TRP A 16 -7.19 9.18 8.55
C TRP A 16 -6.92 8.16 7.43
N ARG A 17 -5.68 8.08 6.96
CA ARG A 17 -5.37 7.40 5.69
C ARG A 17 -5.68 5.92 5.64
N SER A 18 -5.79 5.28 6.79
CA SER A 18 -6.12 3.85 6.91
C SER A 18 -7.61 3.56 6.81
N PHE A 19 -8.47 4.57 7.01
CA PHE A 19 -9.94 4.40 7.04
C PHE A 19 -10.62 4.89 5.77
N ILE A 20 -10.10 5.94 5.14
CA ILE A 20 -10.60 6.48 3.86
C ILE A 20 -10.80 5.39 2.78
N PRO A 21 -9.91 4.38 2.62
CA PRO A 21 -10.07 3.37 1.58
C PRO A 21 -11.30 2.48 1.81
N LEU A 22 -11.81 2.39 3.04
CA LEU A 22 -12.98 1.58 3.39
C LEU A 22 -14.26 2.14 2.76
N VAL A 23 -14.28 3.42 2.39
CA VAL A 23 -15.40 4.02 1.62
C VAL A 23 -15.59 3.34 0.27
N LEU A 24 -14.54 2.73 -0.28
CA LEU A 24 -14.60 2.00 -1.55
C LEU A 24 -15.23 0.60 -1.41
N VAL A 25 -15.36 0.06 -0.20
CA VAL A 25 -15.81 -1.32 0.02
C VAL A 25 -17.28 -1.52 -0.39
N PRO A 26 -18.25 -0.71 0.07
CA PRO A 26 -19.65 -0.89 -0.34
C PRO A 26 -19.86 -0.82 -1.87
N PRO A 27 -19.38 0.21 -2.61
CA PRO A 27 -19.56 0.24 -4.05
C PRO A 27 -18.81 -0.90 -4.75
N ALA A 28 -17.63 -1.31 -4.27
CA ALA A 28 -16.91 -2.45 -4.85
C ALA A 28 -17.71 -3.76 -4.71
N LEU A 29 -18.37 -4.00 -3.59
CA LEU A 29 -19.21 -5.19 -3.39
C LEU A 29 -20.45 -5.17 -4.29
N VAL A 30 -21.12 -4.02 -4.41
CA VAL A 30 -22.28 -3.86 -5.32
C VAL A 30 -21.87 -4.09 -6.77
N LEU A 31 -20.76 -3.51 -7.20
CA LEU A 31 -20.24 -3.68 -8.56
C LEU A 31 -19.76 -5.11 -8.81
N ALA A 32 -19.19 -5.77 -7.80
CA ALA A 32 -18.78 -7.17 -7.91
C ALA A 32 -19.99 -8.11 -8.05
N TYR A 33 -21.10 -7.82 -7.37
CA TYR A 33 -22.34 -8.61 -7.46
C TYR A 33 -22.88 -8.65 -8.90
N ASP A 34 -22.85 -7.52 -9.61
CA ASP A 34 -23.26 -7.40 -11.01
C ASP A 34 -22.05 -7.39 -11.96
N ALA A 35 -20.96 -8.06 -11.59
CA ALA A 35 -19.74 -8.08 -12.39
C ALA A 35 -19.95 -8.91 -13.67
N PRO A 36 -19.33 -8.50 -14.78
CA PRO A 36 -19.36 -9.27 -16.01
C PRO A 36 -18.72 -10.66 -15.80
N THR A 37 -19.18 -11.65 -16.56
CA THR A 37 -18.76 -13.06 -16.41
C THR A 37 -17.24 -13.26 -16.50
N TRP A 38 -16.57 -12.52 -17.39
CA TRP A 38 -15.12 -12.59 -17.59
C TRP A 38 -14.32 -12.19 -16.34
N ALA A 39 -14.91 -11.43 -15.41
CA ALA A 39 -14.26 -11.07 -14.15
C ALA A 39 -13.97 -12.30 -13.27
N GLY A 40 -14.72 -13.39 -13.46
CA GLY A 40 -14.51 -14.68 -12.80
C GLY A 40 -13.49 -15.58 -13.49
N GLU A 41 -13.05 -15.25 -14.71
CA GLU A 41 -12.12 -16.10 -15.47
C GLU A 41 -10.73 -16.14 -14.83
N ALA A 42 -10.07 -17.30 -14.95
CA ALA A 42 -8.79 -17.55 -14.29
C ALA A 42 -7.69 -16.55 -14.70
N TRP A 43 -7.68 -16.11 -15.96
CA TRP A 43 -6.69 -15.13 -16.44
C TRP A 43 -6.90 -13.76 -15.78
N TRP A 44 -8.15 -13.29 -15.65
CA TRP A 44 -8.43 -12.00 -15.02
C TRP A 44 -8.16 -12.02 -13.51
N ARG A 45 -8.57 -13.11 -12.85
CA ARG A 45 -8.24 -13.34 -11.43
C ARG A 45 -6.73 -13.36 -11.20
N SER A 46 -5.96 -13.93 -12.14
CA SER A 46 -4.50 -13.91 -12.11
C SER A 46 -3.94 -12.49 -12.27
N VAL A 47 -4.51 -11.68 -13.18
CA VAL A 47 -4.14 -10.25 -13.32
C VAL A 47 -4.38 -9.48 -12.02
N CYS A 48 -5.55 -9.64 -11.40
CA CYS A 48 -5.87 -9.01 -10.11
C CYS A 48 -4.89 -9.41 -9.01
N LEU A 49 -4.60 -10.72 -8.89
CA LEU A 49 -3.65 -11.25 -7.91
C LEU A 49 -2.24 -10.71 -8.15
N LEU A 50 -1.74 -10.79 -9.38
CA LEU A 50 -0.39 -10.31 -9.75
C LEU A 50 -0.24 -8.80 -9.51
N THR A 51 -1.30 -8.02 -9.75
CA THR A 51 -1.34 -6.58 -9.43
C THR A 51 -1.17 -6.36 -7.92
N GLY A 52 -1.86 -7.15 -7.09
CA GLY A 52 -1.73 -7.07 -5.64
C GLY A 52 -0.35 -7.50 -5.15
N VAL A 53 0.18 -8.59 -5.70
CA VAL A 53 1.54 -9.10 -5.41
C VAL A 53 2.59 -8.05 -5.76
N LEU A 54 2.47 -7.37 -6.91
CA LEU A 54 3.37 -6.28 -7.27
C LEU A 54 3.38 -5.17 -6.22
N GLY A 55 2.20 -4.76 -5.74
CA GLY A 55 2.07 -3.79 -4.65
C GLY A 55 2.74 -4.24 -3.36
N VAL A 56 2.52 -5.50 -2.96
CA VAL A 56 3.16 -6.10 -1.77
C VAL A 56 4.68 -6.17 -1.94
N VAL A 57 5.19 -6.54 -3.11
CA VAL A 57 6.64 -6.62 -3.38
C VAL A 57 7.29 -5.23 -3.30
N ILE A 58 6.67 -4.20 -3.88
CA ILE A 58 7.16 -2.82 -3.79
C ILE A 58 7.28 -2.38 -2.33
N ARG A 59 6.25 -2.65 -1.52
CA ARG A 59 6.25 -2.32 -0.09
C ARG A 59 7.25 -3.14 0.70
N ALA A 60 7.34 -4.44 0.45
CA ALA A 60 8.28 -5.34 1.09
C ALA A 60 9.73 -4.90 0.80
N LYS A 61 10.07 -4.62 -0.45
CA LYS A 61 11.39 -4.10 -0.82
C LYS A 61 11.69 -2.75 -0.20
N THR A 62 10.68 -1.89 -0.03
CA THR A 62 10.86 -0.61 0.66
C THR A 62 11.13 -0.83 2.16
N ILE A 63 10.17 -1.46 2.87
CA ILE A 63 10.16 -1.61 4.32
C ILE A 63 11.26 -2.57 4.82
N GLY A 64 11.65 -3.53 4.00
CA GLY A 64 12.73 -4.44 4.32
C GLY A 64 14.09 -3.75 4.42
N HIS A 65 14.25 -2.54 3.88
CA HIS A 65 15.52 -1.81 3.86
C HIS A 65 15.48 -0.45 4.59
N VAL A 66 14.32 0.00 5.09
CA VAL A 66 14.24 1.31 5.76
C VAL A 66 15.07 1.36 7.05
N PRO A 67 15.76 2.47 7.32
CA PRO A 67 16.41 2.72 8.61
C PRO A 67 15.39 2.92 9.74
N PRO A 68 15.82 2.80 11.01
CA PRO A 68 14.98 3.11 12.16
C PRO A 68 14.42 4.53 12.10
N GLY A 69 13.26 4.71 12.72
CA GLY A 69 12.60 6.02 12.83
C GLY A 69 12.20 6.70 11.52
N THR A 70 12.05 5.93 10.45
CA THR A 70 11.55 6.43 9.16
C THR A 70 10.36 5.61 8.65
N SER A 71 9.59 6.23 7.76
CA SER A 71 8.51 5.58 7.00
C SER A 71 7.51 4.85 7.91
N GLY A 72 7.26 5.36 9.12
CA GLY A 72 6.43 4.75 10.17
C GLY A 72 4.93 4.75 9.88
N ARG A 73 4.13 4.24 10.82
CA ARG A 73 2.65 4.29 10.79
C ARG A 73 2.09 5.32 11.78
N ASN A 74 2.84 6.38 12.05
CA ASN A 74 2.60 7.38 13.09
C ASN A 74 1.47 8.35 12.71
N THR A 75 0.27 7.84 12.43
CA THR A 75 -0.84 8.66 11.92
C THR A 75 -1.32 9.69 12.93
N SER A 76 -1.20 9.42 14.22
CA SER A 76 -1.58 10.32 15.31
C SER A 76 -0.52 11.40 15.57
N GLU A 77 0.75 11.04 15.49
CA GLU A 77 1.90 11.91 15.78
C GLU A 77 2.26 12.81 14.59
N GLY A 78 1.78 12.47 13.38
CA GLY A 78 2.04 13.21 12.16
C GLY A 78 3.23 12.68 11.36
N GLN A 79 3.86 13.55 10.57
CA GLN A 79 5.02 13.17 9.77
C GLN A 79 6.25 12.99 10.67
N VAL A 80 6.90 11.82 10.58
CA VAL A 80 8.08 11.48 11.38
C VAL A 80 9.14 10.85 10.48
N ALA A 81 10.35 11.42 10.53
CA ALA A 81 11.53 10.90 9.85
C ALA A 81 12.80 11.30 10.61
N GLU A 82 13.52 10.35 11.20
CA GLU A 82 14.83 10.61 11.83
C GLU A 82 15.93 10.87 10.79
N SER A 83 15.82 10.22 9.63
CA SER A 83 16.75 10.38 8.51
C SER A 83 16.01 10.47 7.17
N LEU A 84 16.68 11.02 6.16
CA LEU A 84 16.15 11.10 4.80
C LEU A 84 16.47 9.82 4.03
N ASN A 85 15.43 9.12 3.58
CA ASN A 85 15.55 7.92 2.77
C ASN A 85 15.78 8.26 1.30
N THR A 86 16.96 7.97 0.76
CA THR A 86 17.32 8.28 -0.64
C THR A 86 17.78 7.06 -1.45
N ARG A 87 17.88 5.89 -0.83
CA ARG A 87 18.42 4.65 -1.42
C ARG A 87 17.36 3.54 -1.53
N GLY A 88 17.67 2.49 -2.29
CA GLY A 88 16.77 1.39 -2.59
C GLY A 88 15.55 1.88 -3.38
N MET A 89 14.34 1.52 -2.95
CA MET A 89 13.11 1.97 -3.63
C MET A 89 12.98 3.50 -3.68
N TYR A 90 13.56 4.21 -2.72
CA TYR A 90 13.59 5.67 -2.66
C TYR A 90 14.55 6.31 -3.69
N SER A 91 15.43 5.55 -4.34
CA SER A 91 16.23 6.09 -5.46
C SER A 91 15.48 6.04 -6.79
N LEU A 92 14.40 5.25 -6.86
CA LEU A 92 13.58 5.12 -8.07
C LEU A 92 12.42 6.10 -8.08
N VAL A 93 11.71 6.22 -6.95
CA VAL A 93 10.60 7.15 -6.73
C VAL A 93 10.62 7.70 -5.31
N ARG A 94 10.10 8.91 -5.07
CA ARG A 94 10.09 9.53 -3.72
C ARG A 94 9.07 8.88 -2.78
N HIS A 95 7.96 8.35 -3.32
CA HIS A 95 6.86 7.80 -2.54
C HIS A 95 6.57 6.31 -2.83
N PRO A 96 7.56 5.40 -2.67
CA PRO A 96 7.42 4.00 -3.05
C PRO A 96 6.35 3.25 -2.24
N LEU A 97 6.10 3.63 -0.98
CA LEU A 97 5.03 3.04 -0.18
C LEU A 97 3.63 3.37 -0.71
N TYR A 98 3.45 4.59 -1.24
CA TYR A 98 2.22 5.01 -1.88
C TYR A 98 2.08 4.36 -3.25
N LEU A 99 3.16 4.18 -4.00
CA LEU A 99 3.12 3.38 -5.23
C LEU A 99 2.69 1.93 -4.96
N GLY A 100 3.24 1.31 -3.92
CA GLY A 100 2.84 -0.03 -3.53
C GLY A 100 1.38 -0.11 -3.07
N ASN A 101 0.91 0.84 -2.27
CA ASN A 101 -0.50 0.93 -1.87
C ASN A 101 -1.44 1.03 -3.08
N TYR A 102 -1.08 1.79 -4.12
CA TYR A 102 -1.88 1.94 -5.33
C TYR A 102 -2.15 0.58 -5.98
N PHE A 103 -1.10 -0.22 -6.21
CA PHE A 103 -1.25 -1.56 -6.79
C PHE A 103 -2.03 -2.51 -5.88
N MET A 104 -1.84 -2.41 -4.56
CA MET A 104 -2.65 -3.18 -3.60
C MET A 104 -4.14 -2.85 -3.68
N TRP A 105 -4.51 -1.58 -3.83
CA TRP A 105 -5.92 -1.18 -4.02
C TRP A 105 -6.44 -1.61 -5.38
N MET A 106 -5.62 -1.44 -6.41
CA MET A 106 -6.01 -1.75 -7.78
C MET A 106 -6.32 -3.24 -7.97
N ALA A 107 -5.65 -4.13 -7.22
CA ALA A 107 -6.01 -5.55 -7.19
C ALA A 107 -7.47 -5.80 -6.81
N LEU A 108 -7.98 -5.10 -5.79
CA LEU A 108 -9.37 -5.22 -5.33
C LEU A 108 -10.34 -4.52 -6.28
N VAL A 109 -9.93 -3.35 -6.80
CA VAL A 109 -10.77 -2.58 -7.72
C VAL A 109 -10.95 -3.30 -9.05
N LEU A 110 -9.88 -3.87 -9.62
CA LEU A 110 -9.96 -4.67 -10.85
C LEU A 110 -10.77 -5.96 -10.65
N ALA A 111 -10.75 -6.54 -9.45
CA ALA A 111 -11.53 -7.73 -9.13
C ALA A 111 -13.06 -7.49 -9.19
N THR A 112 -13.52 -6.23 -9.21
CA THR A 112 -14.92 -5.90 -9.51
C THR A 112 -15.30 -6.12 -10.97
N GLY A 113 -14.33 -6.29 -11.89
CA GLY A 113 -14.57 -6.39 -13.33
C GLY A 113 -14.95 -5.05 -13.99
N ARG A 114 -14.87 -3.93 -13.27
CA ARG A 114 -15.34 -2.61 -13.73
C ARG A 114 -14.18 -1.67 -14.00
N LEU A 115 -13.79 -1.53 -15.27
CA LEU A 115 -12.66 -0.67 -15.69
C LEU A 115 -12.98 0.83 -15.53
N ASP A 116 -14.25 1.21 -15.68
CA ASP A 116 -14.78 2.52 -15.33
C ASP A 116 -14.55 2.85 -13.84
N PHE A 117 -14.85 1.89 -12.96
CA PHE A 117 -14.56 2.02 -11.54
C PHE A 117 -13.05 2.10 -11.25
N ALA A 118 -12.24 1.30 -11.95
CA ALA A 118 -10.77 1.39 -11.86
C ALA A 118 -10.23 2.77 -12.24
N LEU A 119 -10.76 3.38 -13.30
CA LEU A 119 -10.39 4.74 -13.70
C LEU A 119 -10.78 5.77 -12.63
N ILE A 120 -12.01 5.71 -12.12
CA ILE A 120 -12.49 6.63 -11.07
C ILE A 120 -11.62 6.51 -9.82
N VAL A 121 -11.35 5.28 -9.35
CA VAL A 121 -10.51 5.07 -8.17
C VAL A 121 -9.09 5.53 -8.43
N THR A 122 -8.54 5.35 -9.64
CA THR A 122 -7.22 5.88 -10.00
C THR A 122 -7.16 7.39 -9.86
N LEU A 123 -8.12 8.11 -10.43
CA LEU A 123 -8.18 9.57 -10.34
C LEU A 123 -8.36 10.04 -8.89
N ALA A 124 -9.26 9.40 -8.14
CA ALA A 124 -9.47 9.67 -6.72
C ALA A 124 -8.21 9.42 -5.90
N TYR A 125 -7.51 8.31 -6.15
CA TYR A 125 -6.26 7.95 -5.51
C TYR A 125 -5.18 9.01 -5.77
N MET A 126 -5.01 9.44 -7.03
CA MET A 126 -4.06 10.48 -7.38
C MET A 126 -4.35 11.78 -6.64
N MET A 127 -5.60 12.25 -6.65
CA MET A 127 -6.00 13.46 -5.91
C MET A 127 -5.74 13.35 -4.41
N TYR A 128 -6.03 12.18 -3.84
CA TYR A 128 -5.90 11.92 -2.41
C TYR A 128 -4.45 11.80 -1.96
N TYR A 129 -3.66 10.92 -2.58
CA TYR A 129 -2.27 10.68 -2.20
C TYR A 129 -1.34 11.82 -2.61
N LEU A 130 -1.65 12.60 -3.65
CA LEU A 130 -0.85 13.79 -3.99
C LEU A 130 -0.88 14.81 -2.85
N ARG A 131 -2.03 15.00 -2.18
CA ARG A 131 -2.15 15.91 -1.04
C ARG A 131 -1.37 15.44 0.17
N ILE A 132 -1.40 14.13 0.46
CA ILE A 132 -0.62 13.54 1.55
C ILE A 132 0.88 13.66 1.25
N ALA A 133 1.29 13.29 0.02
CA ALA A 133 2.67 13.38 -0.42
C ALA A 133 3.17 14.83 -0.34
N MET A 134 2.39 15.81 -0.77
CA MET A 134 2.79 17.21 -0.68
C MET A 134 3.03 17.67 0.77
N ALA A 135 2.17 17.29 1.71
CA ALA A 135 2.39 17.61 3.13
C ALA A 135 3.65 16.92 3.70
N GLU A 136 3.91 15.67 3.27
CA GLU A 136 5.15 14.96 3.62
C GLU A 136 6.39 15.64 3.01
N GLU A 137 6.32 16.06 1.75
CA GLU A 137 7.42 16.77 1.07
C GLU A 137 7.72 18.13 1.71
N VAL A 138 6.69 18.88 2.15
CA VAL A 138 6.87 20.14 2.91
C VAL A 138 7.58 19.87 4.24
N PHE A 139 7.14 18.84 4.98
CA PHE A 139 7.80 18.43 6.23
C PHE A 139 9.27 18.03 6.01
N LEU A 140 9.54 17.20 4.99
CA LEU A 140 10.89 16.74 4.68
C LEU A 140 11.80 17.88 4.21
N ALA A 141 11.29 18.79 3.38
CA ALA A 141 12.01 19.98 2.95
C ALA A 141 12.34 20.90 4.13
N GLY A 142 11.38 21.12 5.03
CA GLY A 142 11.61 21.90 6.25
C GLY A 142 12.63 21.28 7.20
N LYS A 143 12.65 19.94 7.31
CA LYS A 143 13.56 19.21 8.21
C LYS A 143 14.97 19.02 7.66
N PHE A 144 15.10 18.71 6.37
CA PHE A 144 16.38 18.32 5.75
C PHE A 144 16.95 19.35 4.77
N GLY A 145 16.23 20.45 4.51
CA GLY A 145 16.71 21.58 3.73
C GLY A 145 17.21 21.21 2.33
N GLU A 146 18.37 21.73 1.96
CA GLU A 146 19.02 21.55 0.65
C GLU A 146 19.20 20.07 0.29
N LYS A 147 19.57 19.22 1.25
CA LYS A 147 19.73 17.77 1.03
C LYS A 147 18.46 17.11 0.49
N TYR A 148 17.28 17.54 0.94
CA TYR A 148 16.02 17.06 0.40
C TYR A 148 15.77 17.62 -1.01
N GLN A 149 16.02 18.91 -1.23
CA GLN A 149 15.79 19.57 -2.51
C GLN A 149 16.65 18.96 -3.63
N ASP A 150 17.94 18.73 -3.38
CA ASP A 150 18.87 18.12 -4.33
C ASP A 150 18.44 16.70 -4.72
N TRP A 151 18.08 15.90 -3.73
CA TRP A 151 17.57 14.55 -3.97
C TRP A 151 16.23 14.58 -4.72
N ALA A 152 15.30 15.44 -4.32
CA ALA A 152 13.97 15.52 -4.93
C ALA A 152 14.01 16.06 -6.36
N ALA A 153 14.99 16.91 -6.71
CA ALA A 153 15.19 17.39 -8.07
C ALA A 153 15.51 16.26 -9.06
N THR A 154 16.13 15.18 -8.58
CA THR A 154 16.59 14.06 -9.43
C THR A 154 15.65 12.85 -9.43
N VAL A 155 14.87 12.66 -8.36
CA VAL A 155 13.99 11.49 -8.20
C VAL A 155 12.51 11.85 -8.41
N PRO A 156 11.78 11.18 -9.32
CA PRO A 156 10.35 11.46 -9.55
C PRO A 156 9.46 11.03 -8.39
N ALA A 157 8.28 11.64 -8.24
CA ALA A 157 7.39 11.36 -7.11
C ALA A 157 6.83 9.93 -7.08
N PHE A 158 6.25 9.45 -8.20
CA PHE A 158 5.46 8.22 -8.24
C PHE A 158 5.78 7.25 -9.39
N VAL A 159 6.18 7.77 -10.56
CA VAL A 159 6.46 6.95 -11.75
C VAL A 159 7.95 7.02 -12.05
N PRO A 160 8.67 5.87 -12.08
CA PRO A 160 10.08 5.86 -12.44
C PRO A 160 10.31 6.45 -13.83
N LYS A 161 11.34 7.28 -13.98
CA LYS A 161 11.78 7.77 -15.28
C LYS A 161 12.68 6.72 -15.92
N PHE A 162 12.22 6.09 -16.99
CA PHE A 162 13.02 5.15 -17.78
C PHE A 162 13.78 5.82 -18.93
N TRP A 163 13.48 7.07 -19.27
CA TRP A 163 14.11 7.83 -20.34
C TRP A 163 14.40 9.27 -19.90
N GLY A 164 15.41 9.90 -20.52
CA GLY A 164 15.87 11.25 -20.19
C GLY A 164 16.85 11.31 -19.00
N THR A 165 17.36 12.51 -18.73
CA THR A 165 18.36 12.78 -17.68
C THR A 165 17.79 13.76 -16.65
N PRO A 166 17.82 13.47 -15.34
CA PRO A 166 18.26 12.20 -14.73
C PRO A 166 17.22 11.08 -14.89
N ARG A 167 17.70 9.89 -15.24
CA ARG A 167 16.92 8.64 -15.25
C ARG A 167 16.83 8.10 -13.82
N SER A 168 15.69 7.49 -13.45
CA SER A 168 15.60 6.74 -12.19
C SER A 168 16.62 5.60 -12.21
N SER A 169 17.55 5.61 -11.26
CA SER A 169 18.62 4.62 -11.14
C SER A 169 18.57 3.95 -9.77
N TRP A 170 18.85 2.65 -9.74
CA TRP A 170 18.90 1.91 -8.49
C TRP A 170 20.18 2.26 -7.73
N ALA A 171 20.03 2.83 -6.53
CA ALA A 171 21.11 2.94 -5.57
C ALA A 171 20.92 1.85 -4.51
N PRO A 172 21.90 0.95 -4.28
CA PRO A 172 21.77 -0.09 -3.27
C PRO A 172 21.36 0.46 -1.91
N ALA A 173 20.43 -0.21 -1.25
CA ALA A 173 20.02 0.17 0.10
C ALA A 173 21.21 0.10 1.08
N GLY A 174 21.28 1.04 2.02
CA GLY A 174 22.35 1.07 3.02
C GLY A 174 22.20 -0.02 4.09
N ASN A 175 20.98 -0.45 4.39
CA ASN A 175 20.69 -1.48 5.38
C ASN A 175 20.42 -2.83 4.70
N ALA A 176 20.73 -3.95 5.36
CA ALA A 176 20.37 -5.28 4.87
C ALA A 176 18.84 -5.46 4.74
N PHE A 177 18.38 -6.42 3.94
CA PHE A 177 16.96 -6.76 3.90
C PHE A 177 16.53 -7.50 5.18
N SER A 178 15.40 -7.12 5.78
CA SER A 178 14.81 -7.85 6.92
C SER A 178 13.39 -8.32 6.64
N LEU A 179 13.25 -9.63 6.37
CA LEU A 179 11.94 -10.26 6.17
C LEU A 179 11.07 -10.20 7.43
N ARG A 180 11.66 -10.36 8.63
CA ARG A 180 10.94 -10.27 9.91
C ARG A 180 10.28 -8.91 10.07
N HIS A 181 11.01 -7.84 9.74
CA HIS A 181 10.49 -6.47 9.77
C HIS A 181 9.37 -6.27 8.75
N VAL A 182 9.51 -6.82 7.54
CA VAL A 182 8.44 -6.81 6.53
C VAL A 182 7.19 -7.50 7.05
N ILE A 183 7.29 -8.71 7.60
CA ILE A 183 6.14 -9.46 8.15
C ILE A 183 5.47 -8.67 9.27
N LYS A 184 6.25 -8.15 10.24
CA LYS A 184 5.75 -7.32 11.36
C LYS A 184 4.93 -6.13 10.89
N ARG A 185 5.32 -5.55 9.75
CA ARG A 185 4.71 -4.33 9.22
C ARG A 185 3.62 -4.60 8.19
N GLU A 186 3.69 -5.66 7.40
CA GLU A 186 2.83 -5.82 6.22
C GLU A 186 1.71 -6.87 6.37
N TYR A 187 1.69 -7.66 7.45
CA TYR A 187 0.65 -8.69 7.64
C TYR A 187 -0.79 -8.14 7.56
N ASN A 188 -1.06 -6.94 8.09
CA ASN A 188 -2.38 -6.30 7.98
C ASN A 188 -2.75 -5.98 6.51
N GLY A 189 -1.80 -5.46 5.74
CA GLY A 189 -2.04 -5.06 4.35
C GLY A 189 -2.23 -6.27 3.44
N VAL A 190 -1.41 -7.31 3.62
CA VAL A 190 -1.56 -8.59 2.91
C VAL A 190 -2.90 -9.23 3.24
N PHE A 191 -3.27 -9.28 4.53
CA PHE A 191 -4.57 -9.80 4.95
C PHE A 191 -5.73 -9.02 4.32
N ALA A 192 -5.67 -7.69 4.29
CA ALA A 192 -6.73 -6.88 3.69
C ALA A 192 -6.95 -7.18 2.20
N ILE A 193 -5.88 -7.41 1.42
CA ILE A 193 -6.03 -7.81 0.01
C ILE A 193 -6.65 -9.19 -0.10
N VAL A 194 -6.07 -10.18 0.60
CA VAL A 194 -6.55 -11.58 0.50
C VAL A 194 -8.01 -11.64 0.91
N PHE A 195 -8.34 -11.08 2.07
CA PHE A 195 -9.71 -11.03 2.58
C PHE A 195 -10.64 -10.26 1.65
N GLY A 196 -10.21 -9.11 1.11
CA GLY A 196 -10.99 -8.35 0.14
C GLY A 196 -11.31 -9.14 -1.13
N LEU A 197 -10.35 -9.91 -1.66
CA LEU A 197 -10.57 -10.77 -2.83
C LEU A 197 -11.57 -11.88 -2.54
N PHE A 198 -11.54 -12.50 -1.34
CA PHE A 198 -12.55 -13.49 -0.93
C PHE A 198 -13.96 -12.89 -0.90
N PHE A 199 -14.10 -11.67 -0.37
CA PHE A 199 -15.40 -10.99 -0.27
C PHE A 199 -15.94 -10.53 -1.61
N LEU A 200 -15.08 -10.03 -2.51
CA LEU A 200 -15.48 -9.66 -3.86
C LEU A 200 -15.90 -10.89 -4.68
N GLU A 201 -15.16 -12.00 -4.55
CA GLU A 201 -15.54 -13.26 -5.17
C GLU A 201 -16.87 -13.79 -4.62
N ALA A 202 -17.08 -13.70 -3.30
CA ALA A 202 -18.35 -14.06 -2.68
C ALA A 202 -19.52 -13.20 -3.21
N ALA A 203 -19.35 -11.88 -3.30
CA ALA A 203 -20.37 -10.99 -3.86
C ALA A 203 -20.70 -11.35 -5.31
N ARG A 204 -19.68 -11.53 -6.16
CA ARG A 204 -19.84 -11.91 -7.57
C ARG A 204 -20.58 -13.23 -7.74
N THR A 205 -20.13 -14.26 -7.06
CA THR A 205 -20.73 -15.60 -7.17
C THR A 205 -22.14 -15.65 -6.60
N ALA A 206 -22.44 -14.82 -5.59
CA ALA A 206 -23.81 -14.63 -5.11
C ALA A 206 -24.73 -13.99 -6.15
N GLY A 207 -24.24 -12.98 -6.88
CA GLY A 207 -24.98 -12.37 -7.99
C GLY A 207 -25.25 -13.31 -9.15
N MET A 208 -24.40 -14.33 -9.32
CA MET A 208 -24.61 -15.43 -10.27
C MET A 208 -25.56 -16.53 -9.75
N GLY A 209 -26.10 -16.40 -8.53
CA GLY A 209 -26.95 -17.42 -7.92
C GLY A 209 -26.19 -18.68 -7.46
N MET A 210 -24.85 -18.65 -7.45
CA MET A 210 -23.99 -19.78 -7.06
C MET A 210 -22.97 -19.34 -5.98
N PRO A 211 -23.40 -18.96 -4.76
CA PRO A 211 -22.51 -18.33 -3.80
C PRO A 211 -21.29 -19.17 -3.42
N ALA A 212 -20.09 -18.59 -3.50
CA ALA A 212 -18.83 -19.29 -3.26
C ALA A 212 -18.71 -19.86 -1.84
N TRP A 213 -19.37 -19.27 -0.85
CA TRP A 213 -19.29 -19.71 0.55
C TRP A 213 -19.93 -21.07 0.82
N TYR A 214 -20.65 -21.66 -0.13
CA TYR A 214 -21.06 -23.07 -0.05
C TYR A 214 -19.95 -24.05 -0.39
N SER A 215 -18.86 -23.61 -1.03
CA SER A 215 -17.72 -24.46 -1.37
C SER A 215 -16.76 -24.61 -0.20
N GLU A 216 -16.39 -25.86 0.11
CA GLU A 216 -15.35 -26.17 1.11
C GLU A 216 -14.01 -25.50 0.78
N ALA A 217 -13.65 -25.41 -0.51
CA ALA A 217 -12.41 -24.77 -0.93
C ALA A 217 -12.38 -23.27 -0.57
N TRP A 218 -13.52 -22.58 -0.72
CA TRP A 218 -13.64 -21.18 -0.32
C TRP A 218 -13.59 -21.03 1.20
N GLN A 219 -14.31 -21.88 1.94
CA GLN A 219 -14.33 -21.87 3.41
C GLN A 219 -12.94 -22.15 4.00
N ALA A 220 -12.25 -23.19 3.51
CA ALA A 220 -10.90 -23.54 3.93
C ALA A 220 -9.89 -22.42 3.58
N GLY A 221 -10.01 -21.83 2.40
CA GLY A 221 -9.17 -20.71 1.97
C GLY A 221 -9.34 -19.47 2.85
N LEU A 222 -10.59 -19.07 3.15
CA LEU A 222 -10.87 -17.95 4.04
C LEU A 222 -10.43 -18.26 5.47
N GLY A 223 -10.79 -19.43 5.98
CA GLY A 223 -10.44 -19.88 7.33
C GLY A 223 -8.93 -19.92 7.55
N GLY A 224 -8.17 -20.48 6.60
CA GLY A 224 -6.71 -20.49 6.62
C GLY A 224 -6.10 -19.08 6.59
N SER A 225 -6.67 -18.18 5.79
CA SER A 225 -6.24 -16.77 5.71
C SER A 225 -6.46 -16.03 7.04
N VAL A 226 -7.60 -16.25 7.69
CA VAL A 226 -7.91 -15.68 9.02
C VAL A 226 -7.00 -16.29 10.09
N ALA A 227 -6.80 -17.62 10.09
CA ALA A 227 -5.90 -18.29 11.02
C ALA A 227 -4.46 -17.77 10.91
N LEU A 228 -3.93 -17.63 9.68
CA LEU A 228 -2.61 -17.06 9.44
C LEU A 228 -2.53 -15.61 9.93
N PHE A 229 -3.54 -14.79 9.69
CA PHE A 229 -3.59 -13.42 10.19
C PHE A 229 -3.56 -13.36 11.72
N LEU A 230 -4.37 -14.18 12.40
CA LEU A 230 -4.41 -14.25 13.85
C LEU A 230 -3.07 -14.73 14.42
N PHE A 231 -2.45 -15.72 13.79
CA PHE A 231 -1.12 -16.20 14.15
C PHE A 231 -0.05 -15.11 14.01
N LEU A 232 0.01 -14.41 12.88
CA LEU A 232 0.96 -13.31 12.68
C LEU A 232 0.70 -12.13 13.63
N ARG A 233 -0.59 -11.84 13.91
CA ARG A 233 -0.98 -10.83 14.90
C ARG A 233 -0.55 -11.24 16.30
N PHE A 234 -0.70 -12.52 16.66
CA PHE A 234 -0.22 -13.07 17.92
C PHE A 234 1.31 -12.93 18.03
N LEU A 235 2.08 -13.37 17.03
CA LEU A 235 3.53 -13.20 17.02
C LEU A 235 3.95 -11.74 17.20
N LYS A 236 3.29 -10.80 16.50
CA LYS A 236 3.60 -9.38 16.62
C LYS A 236 3.25 -8.80 18.00
N LYS A 237 2.14 -9.21 18.61
CA LYS A 237 1.59 -8.56 19.82
C LYS A 237 1.98 -9.25 21.11
N ARG A 238 2.37 -10.52 21.08
CA ARG A 238 2.59 -11.36 22.26
C ARG A 238 3.98 -11.99 22.31
N THR A 239 4.82 -11.84 21.28
CA THR A 239 6.18 -12.39 21.26
C THR A 239 7.20 -11.37 20.74
N GLN A 240 8.49 -11.69 20.88
CA GLN A 240 9.61 -10.92 20.32
C GLN A 240 10.15 -11.52 19.00
N VAL A 241 9.49 -12.55 18.45
CA VAL A 241 9.98 -13.30 17.27
C VAL A 241 10.19 -12.39 16.05
N LEU A 242 9.34 -11.36 15.91
CA LEU A 242 9.39 -10.39 14.82
C LEU A 242 10.15 -9.10 15.17
N HIS A 243 10.72 -9.00 16.37
CA HIS A 243 11.56 -7.87 16.78
C HIS A 243 12.86 -7.86 15.98
N VAL A 244 13.30 -6.68 15.57
CA VAL A 244 14.55 -6.50 14.83
C VAL A 244 15.29 -5.32 15.44
N GLU A 245 16.40 -5.59 16.12
CA GLU A 245 17.24 -4.57 16.74
C GLU A 245 17.69 -3.51 15.73
N GLY A 246 17.76 -2.26 16.17
CA GLY A 246 18.16 -1.13 15.34
C GLY A 246 17.15 -0.77 14.24
N ARG A 247 15.92 -1.29 14.28
CA ARG A 247 14.83 -0.92 13.34
C ARG A 247 13.56 -0.45 14.02
N GLU A 248 13.55 -0.46 15.34
CA GLU A 248 12.43 0.03 16.13
C GLU A 248 12.70 1.50 16.46
N PHE A 249 11.64 2.30 16.50
CA PHE A 249 11.74 3.66 17.02
C PHE A 249 12.03 3.55 18.51
N SER A 250 13.18 4.04 18.96
CA SER A 250 13.47 4.17 20.38
C SER A 250 12.77 5.44 20.83
N ALA A 251 11.70 5.29 21.61
CA ALA A 251 11.00 6.41 22.22
C ALA A 251 11.84 7.05 23.33
#